data_AF-A0A845XE04-F1
#
_entry.id   AF-A0A845XE04-F1
#
_cell.length_a   1.000
_cell.length_b   1.000
_cell.length_c   1.000
_cell.angle_alpha   90.00
_cell.angle_beta   90.00
_cell.angle_gamma   90.00
#
_symmetry.space_group_name_H-M   'P 1'
#
loop_
_entity.id
_entity.type
_entity.pdbx_description
1 polymer ?
#
loop_
_entity_poly.entity_id
_entity_poly.type
_entity_poly.pdbx_seq_one_letter_code
_entity_poly.pdbx_strand_id
1 'polypeptide(L)' 'MSVNTVPSTPSIRYSIDVIQDEARRLVDKGFVSRQQPIYVLCQYIPAREWLCVECELEQCEFLLRDRIADLIGSQQWEND' A
#
# COMPACT_ATOMS: atom_id res chain seq x y z
N MET A 1 9.82 -17.44 -37.38
CA MET A 1 10.23 -16.35 -36.48
C MET A 1 9.50 -16.59 -35.16
N SER A 2 10.10 -17.32 -34.22
CA SER A 2 9.47 -17.63 -32.94
C SER A 2 9.63 -16.42 -32.03
N VAL A 3 8.51 -15.81 -31.63
CA VAL A 3 8.50 -14.72 -30.66
C VAL A 3 8.84 -15.31 -29.29
N ASN A 4 10.05 -15.04 -28.80
CA ASN A 4 10.40 -15.37 -27.42
C ASN A 4 9.63 -14.41 -26.51
N THR A 5 8.58 -14.92 -25.88
CA THR A 5 7.92 -14.28 -24.74
C THR A 5 8.97 -14.05 -23.65
N VAL A 6 9.34 -12.79 -23.44
CA VAL A 6 10.19 -12.38 -22.32
C VAL A 6 9.49 -12.82 -21.04
N PRO A 7 10.14 -13.59 -20.15
CA PRO A 7 9.56 -13.87 -18.84
C PRO A 7 9.49 -12.54 -18.10
N SER A 8 8.26 -12.05 -17.92
CA SER A 8 7.96 -10.94 -17.03
C SER A 8 8.64 -11.25 -15.71
N THR A 9 9.62 -10.43 -15.33
CA THR A 9 10.20 -10.44 -13.99
C THR A 9 9.08 -10.61 -12.99
N PRO A 10 9.20 -11.48 -11.97
CA PRO A 10 8.19 -11.56 -10.93
C PRO A 10 8.18 -10.18 -10.26
N SER A 11 7.29 -9.31 -10.71
CA SER A 11 6.92 -8.13 -9.94
C SER A 11 6.56 -8.72 -8.60
N ILE A 12 7.31 -8.36 -7.58
CA ILE A 12 6.85 -8.42 -6.20
C ILE A 12 5.60 -7.56 -6.23
N ARG A 13 4.46 -8.19 -6.50
CA ARG A 13 3.19 -7.50 -6.70
C ARG A 13 2.79 -7.07 -5.31
N TYR A 14 3.09 -5.81 -5.00
CA TYR A 14 2.50 -5.12 -3.85
C TYR A 14 1.01 -4.99 -4.12
N SER A 15 0.25 -6.07 -3.93
CA SER A 15 -1.20 -5.98 -4.00
C SER A 15 -1.69 -5.02 -2.93
N ILE A 16 -2.84 -4.38 -3.19
CA ILE A 16 -3.45 -3.45 -2.24
C ILE A 16 -3.60 -4.07 -0.83
N ASP A 17 -3.87 -5.38 -0.73
CA ASP A 17 -3.90 -6.12 0.54
C ASP A 17 -2.57 -6.04 1.33
N VAL A 18 -1.42 -6.13 0.64
CA VAL A 18 -0.10 -6.04 1.28
C VAL A 18 0.15 -4.61 1.77
N ILE A 19 -0.25 -3.62 0.98
CA ILE A 19 -0.15 -2.20 1.33
C ILE A 19 -1.02 -1.90 2.56
N GLN A 20 -2.23 -2.44 2.60
CA GLN A 20 -3.14 -2.35 3.74
C GLN A 20 -2.58 -3.04 4.98
N ASP A 21 -2.02 -4.25 4.85
CA ASP A 21 -1.42 -4.97 5.99
C ASP A 21 -0.23 -4.19 6.58
N GLU A 22 0.66 -3.66 5.74
CA GLU A 22 1.77 -2.82 6.18
C GLU A 22 1.30 -1.54 6.87
N ALA A 23 0.32 -0.84 6.28
CA ALA A 23 -0.27 0.33 6.90
C ALA A 23 -0.90 -0.01 8.27
N ARG A 24 -1.59 -1.15 8.38
CA ARG A 24 -2.17 -1.64 9.63
C ARG A 24 -1.10 -1.96 10.68
N ARG A 25 -0.02 -2.61 10.28
CA ARG A 25 1.13 -2.91 11.17
C ARG A 25 1.80 -1.64 11.69
N LEU A 26 1.95 -0.62 10.84
CA LEU A 26 2.52 0.66 11.25
C LEU A 26 1.60 1.41 12.23
N VAL A 27 0.29 1.32 12.02
CA VAL A 27 -0.71 1.85 12.96
C VAL A 27 -0.67 1.11 14.30
N ASP A 28 -0.66 -0.22 14.27
CA ASP A 28 -0.66 -1.07 15.46
C ASP A 28 0.60 -0.84 16.33
N LYS A 29 1.76 -0.70 15.68
CA LYS A 29 3.02 -0.35 16.35
C LYS A 29 3.09 1.11 16.82
N GLY A 30 2.14 1.96 16.44
CA GLY A 30 2.11 3.38 16.80
C GLY A 30 3.08 4.27 16.02
N PHE A 31 3.61 3.81 14.88
CA PHE A 31 4.48 4.61 14.01
C PHE A 31 3.69 5.65 13.21
N VAL A 32 2.51 5.26 12.71
CA VAL A 32 1.61 6.15 11.97
C VAL A 32 0.24 6.15 12.61
N SER A 33 -0.49 7.24 12.44
CA SER A 33 -1.88 7.32 12.92
C SER A 33 -2.85 7.10 11.77
N ARG A 34 -4.01 6.50 12.02
CA ARG A 34 -5.03 6.25 10.98
C ARG A 34 -5.56 7.54 10.36
N GLN A 35 -5.44 8.66 11.09
CA GLN A 35 -5.82 9.99 10.62
C GLN A 35 -4.75 10.65 9.71
N GLN A 36 -3.53 10.10 9.71
CA GLN A 36 -2.47 10.61 8.86
C GLN A 36 -2.73 10.23 7.40
N PRO A 37 -2.23 11.04 6.45
CA PRO A 37 -2.37 10.77 5.03
C PRO A 37 -1.49 9.59 4.59
N ILE A 38 -1.90 8.86 3.55
CA ILE A 38 -1.20 7.66 3.03
C ILE A 38 0.25 7.96 2.64
N TYR A 39 0.56 9.17 2.18
CA TYR A 39 1.94 9.54 1.80
C TYR A 39 2.95 9.35 2.94
N VAL A 40 2.54 9.36 4.22
CA VAL A 40 3.47 9.14 5.34
C VAL A 40 4.10 7.75 5.31
N LEU A 41 3.46 6.78 4.66
CA LEU A 41 4.00 5.44 4.45
C LEU A 41 5.30 5.47 3.64
N CYS A 42 5.51 6.47 2.78
CA CYS A 42 6.76 6.71 2.04
C CYS A 42 7.98 6.88 2.96
N GLN A 43 7.77 7.30 4.21
CA GLN A 43 8.85 7.43 5.21
C GLN A 43 9.31 6.08 5.77
N TYR A 44 8.47 5.04 5.65
CA TYR A 44 8.70 3.70 6.19
C TYR A 44 8.97 2.67 5.10
N ILE A 45 8.45 2.90 3.89
CA ILE A 45 8.62 2.05 2.72
C ILE A 45 9.78 2.59 1.88
N PRO A 46 10.76 1.77 1.49
CA PRO A 46 11.86 2.23 0.66
C PRO A 46 11.36 2.72 -0.71
N ALA A 47 11.99 3.77 -1.25
CA ALA A 47 11.57 4.42 -2.50
C ALA A 47 11.42 3.46 -3.70
N ARG A 48 12.21 2.37 -3.73
CA ARG A 48 12.13 1.35 -4.80
C ARG A 48 10.80 0.58 -4.77
N GLU A 49 10.25 0.37 -3.58
CA GLU A 49 8.98 -0.32 -3.37
C GLU A 49 7.81 0.67 -3.41
N TRP A 50 8.05 1.91 -2.96
CA TRP A 50 7.06 2.99 -3.01
C TRP A 50 6.48 3.22 -4.41
N LEU A 51 7.31 3.15 -5.45
CA LEU A 51 6.84 3.25 -6.85
C LEU A 51 5.76 2.21 -7.20
N CYS A 52 5.91 0.98 -6.70
CA CYS A 52 4.90 -0.07 -6.90
C CYS A 52 3.66 0.21 -6.07
N VAL A 53 3.83 0.71 -4.84
CA VAL A 53 2.73 1.09 -3.95
C VAL A 53 1.89 2.21 -4.57
N GLU A 54 2.51 3.28 -5.08
CA GLU A 54 1.81 4.39 -5.74
C GLU A 54 0.99 3.90 -6.94
N CYS A 55 1.58 3.05 -7.78
CA CYS A 55 0.90 2.52 -8.95
C CYS A 55 -0.33 1.67 -8.58
N GLU A 56 -0.26 0.91 -7.49
CA GLU A 56 -1.37 0.07 -7.02
C GLU A 56 -2.44 0.91 -6.30
N LEU A 57 -2.04 1.93 -5.54
CA LEU A 57 -2.96 2.92 -4.96
C LEU A 57 -3.75 3.65 -6.06
N GLU A 58 -3.08 4.12 -7.11
CA GLU A 58 -3.74 4.77 -8.24
C GLU A 58 -4.69 3.84 -8.99
N GLN A 59 -4.32 2.56 -9.17
CA GLN A 59 -5.20 1.54 -9.78
C GLN A 59 -6.45 1.25 -8.93
N CYS A 60 -6.34 1.39 -7.60
CA CYS A 60 -7.44 1.22 -6.66
C CYS A 60 -8.15 2.55 -6.31
N GLU A 61 -7.88 3.63 -7.04
CA GLU A 61 -8.48 4.96 -6.85
C GLU A 61 -8.20 5.62 -5.50
N PHE A 62 -7.14 5.22 -4.80
CA PHE A 62 -6.67 5.87 -3.57
C PHE A 62 -5.73 7.03 -3.88
N LEU A 63 -5.89 8.14 -3.17
CA LEU A 63 -4.99 9.28 -3.29
C LEU A 63 -3.99 9.30 -2.14
N LEU A 64 -2.76 9.73 -2.40
CA LEU A 64 -1.73 9.87 -1.36
C LEU A 64 -2.11 10.79 -0.20
N ARG A 65 -3.07 11.70 -0.43
CA ARG A 65 -3.64 12.61 0.57
C ARG A 65 -4.77 11.97 1.38
N ASP A 66 -5.34 10.86 0.92
CA ASP A 66 -6.37 10.15 1.67
C ASP A 66 -5.77 9.62 2.96
N ARG A 67 -6.65 9.39 3.93
CA ARG A 67 -6.23 8.94 5.26
C ARG A 67 -5.85 7.47 5.19
N ILE A 68 -4.88 7.08 6.00
CA ILE A 68 -4.57 5.67 6.20
C ILE A 68 -5.83 4.89 6.59
N ALA A 69 -6.72 5.47 7.40
CA ALA A 69 -8.03 4.87 7.73
C ALA A 69 -8.88 4.48 6.51
N ASP A 70 -8.80 5.28 5.44
CA ASP A 70 -9.52 5.02 4.19
C ASP A 70 -8.90 3.84 3.44
N LEU A 71 -7.57 3.79 3.41
CA LEU A 71 -6.78 2.71 2.81
C LEU A 71 -7.04 1.36 3.48
N ILE A 72 -6.90 1.24 4.81
CA ILE A 72 -7.14 -0.02 5.54
C ILE A 72 -8.63 -0.37 5.67
N GLY A 73 -9.52 0.53 5.25
CA GLY A 73 -10.96 0.35 5.27
C GLY A 73 -11.57 0.27 6.67
N SER A 74 -12.87 0.56 6.74
CA SER A 74 -13.73 0.31 7.90
C SER A 74 -13.98 -1.19 8.10
N GLN A 75 -12.93 -2.01 8.12
CA GLN A 75 -13.07 -3.36 8.66
C GLN A 75 -13.38 -3.17 10.14
N GLN A 76 -14.68 -3.31 10.48
CA GLN A 76 -15.25 -3.25 11.82
C GLN A 76 -14.18 -3.63 12.84
N TRP A 77 -13.61 -2.66 13.55
CA TRP A 77 -12.83 -3.01 14.73
C TRP A 77 -13.89 -3.42 15.74
N GLU A 78 -14.13 -4.71 15.83
CA GLU A 78 -14.90 -5.36 16.89
C GLU A 78 -14.12 -5.26 18.22
N ASN A 79 -13.66 -4.07 18.57
CA ASN A 79 -13.09 -3.77 19.87
C ASN A 79 -13.48 -2.34 20.23
N ASP A 80 -14.73 -2.25 20.69
CA ASP A 80 -15.26 -1.20 21.57
C ASP A 80 -14.33 -0.99 22.79
#